data_AF-A0A7W1B7H4-F1
#
_entry.id   AF-A0A7W1B7H4-F1
#
_cell.length_a   1.000
_cell.length_b   1.000
_cell.length_c   1.000
_cell.angle_alpha   90.00
_cell.angle_beta   90.00
_cell.angle_gamma   90.00
#
_symmetry.space_group_name_H-M   'P 1'
#
loop_
_entity.id
_entity.type
_entity.pdbx_description
1 polymer ?
#
loop_
_entity_poly.entity_id
_entity_poly.type
_entity_poly.pdbx_seq_one_letter_code
_entity_poly.pdbx_strand_id
1 'polypeptide(L)'
;MRRLLLVNALIFAVLAAAVALAYYGYSYTSEVSSRERELELMHDLAVEKVLNIESLIADADQKLLHEVPINPLSEQLDKLIKATGARVTSVFVLDDKLQLVPNGNVSRRPQKEGLEFRDWFMAHVVPHLPLASQPVNVRGHRHAQWQRNGAFKPFVFSFMRRVASDRTFYVVVEDDINHLVMVLFPQFFAMSTSPRFLYQVVNEQNEFVYGTPFTDTSGLVVEVPFAETVDGWVLRVAEKDTGGQSALERKHLVDSLLIGGAIGVILLGLVFLAFAIRRERRLNELKSEFISNVSHELKTPLSIISMFGEMLAEGRTKSPEQAHEYAEIIWRESVRLGRLIDNVLDFAKIERGKNVYEFTDTDIGEVVERACDLA
;
A
#
# COMPACT_ATOMS: atom_id res chain seq x y z
N MET A 1 5.32 44.64 -14.61
CA MET A 1 5.00 43.48 -15.47
C MET A 1 5.69 42.17 -15.05
N ARG A 2 7.03 42.05 -15.01
CA ARG A 2 7.73 40.78 -14.68
C ARG A 2 7.33 40.11 -13.35
N ARG A 3 7.05 40.91 -12.30
CA ARG A 3 6.69 40.39 -10.97
C ARG A 3 5.30 39.72 -10.93
N LEU A 4 4.33 40.30 -11.64
CA LEU A 4 2.97 39.76 -11.79
C LEU A 4 2.98 38.45 -12.60
N LEU A 5 3.81 38.38 -13.64
CA LEU A 5 4.01 37.17 -14.42
C LEU A 5 4.61 36.03 -13.58
N LEU A 6 5.62 36.32 -12.74
CA LEU A 6 6.23 35.32 -11.85
C LEU A 6 5.27 34.79 -10.80
N VAL A 7 4.46 35.65 -10.18
CA VAL A 7 3.46 35.24 -9.18
C VAL A 7 2.38 34.38 -9.82
N ASN A 8 1.86 34.79 -10.98
CA ASN A 8 0.86 34.00 -11.70
C ASN A 8 1.44 32.64 -12.12
N ALA A 9 2.66 32.60 -12.64
CA ALA A 9 3.33 31.35 -13.01
C ALA A 9 3.49 30.39 -11.81
N LEU A 10 3.83 30.92 -10.63
CA LEU A 10 3.93 30.12 -9.41
C LEU A 10 2.57 29.55 -8.99
N ILE A 11 1.50 30.36 -9.05
CA ILE A 11 0.14 29.90 -8.73
C ILE A 11 -0.29 28.77 -9.67
N PHE A 12 -0.06 28.92 -10.98
CA PHE A 12 -0.35 27.86 -11.96
C PHE A 12 0.48 26.61 -11.71
N ALA A 13 1.76 26.74 -11.35
CA ALA A 13 2.62 25.60 -11.03
C ALA A 13 2.12 24.84 -9.80
N VAL A 14 1.71 25.54 -8.74
CA VAL A 14 1.15 24.94 -7.52
C VAL A 14 -0.18 24.25 -7.82
N LEU A 15 -1.05 24.88 -8.61
CA LEU A 15 -2.33 24.29 -9.01
C LEU A 15 -2.12 23.01 -9.84
N ALA A 16 -1.19 23.04 -10.80
CA ALA A 16 -0.85 21.88 -11.62
C ALA A 16 -0.28 20.73 -10.77
N ALA A 17 0.60 21.03 -9.81
CA ALA A 17 1.13 20.05 -8.87
C ALA A 17 0.04 19.44 -7.99
N ALA A 18 -0.92 20.25 -7.51
CA ALA A 18 -2.04 19.77 -6.71
C ALA A 18 -2.97 18.85 -7.51
N VAL A 19 -3.29 19.20 -8.77
CA VAL A 19 -4.10 18.36 -9.67
C VAL A 19 -3.36 17.05 -9.98
N ALA A 20 -2.05 17.09 -10.23
CA ALA A 20 -1.24 15.91 -10.47
C ALA A 20 -1.20 14.97 -9.25
N LEU A 21 -1.02 15.52 -8.04
CA LEU A 21 -1.08 14.74 -6.80
C LEU A 21 -2.47 14.16 -6.52
N ALA A 22 -3.53 14.92 -6.78
CA ALA A 22 -4.91 14.43 -6.62
C ALA A 22 -5.22 13.29 -7.60
N TYR A 23 -4.79 13.43 -8.86
CA TYR A 23 -4.90 12.37 -9.86
C TYR A 23 -4.11 11.13 -9.45
N TYR A 24 -2.89 11.31 -8.93
CA TYR A 24 -2.05 10.22 -8.40
C TYR A 24 -2.70 9.51 -7.21
N GLY A 25 -3.22 10.26 -6.24
CA GLY A 25 -3.93 9.67 -5.09
C GLY A 25 -5.15 8.86 -5.52
N TYR A 26 -5.91 9.37 -6.49
CA TYR A 26 -7.07 8.66 -7.05
C TYR A 26 -6.65 7.40 -7.82
N SER A 27 -5.63 7.47 -8.68
CA SER A 27 -5.17 6.30 -9.43
C SER A 27 -4.60 5.23 -8.51
N TYR A 28 -3.80 5.62 -7.53
CA TYR A 28 -3.20 4.72 -6.54
C TYR A 28 -4.26 3.99 -5.71
N THR A 29 -5.25 4.72 -5.17
CA THR A 29 -6.35 4.11 -4.40
C THR A 29 -7.22 3.20 -5.26
N SER A 30 -7.48 3.58 -6.52
CA SER A 30 -8.22 2.73 -7.45
C SER A 30 -7.49 1.42 -7.75
N GLU A 31 -6.16 1.47 -7.89
CA GLU A 31 -5.32 0.31 -8.18
C GLU A 31 -5.19 -0.64 -6.98
N VAL A 32 -5.00 -0.10 -5.78
CA VAL A 32 -4.98 -0.89 -4.54
C VAL A 32 -6.32 -1.61 -4.38
N SER A 33 -7.44 -0.89 -4.55
CA SER A 33 -8.77 -1.51 -4.45
C SER A 33 -9.06 -2.53 -5.56
N SER A 34 -8.46 -2.40 -6.75
CA SER A 34 -8.57 -3.45 -7.79
C SER A 34 -7.74 -4.67 -7.44
N ARG A 35 -6.55 -4.48 -6.86
CA ARG A 35 -5.65 -5.56 -6.45
C ARG A 35 -6.23 -6.37 -5.28
N GLU A 36 -6.87 -5.70 -4.32
CA GLU A 36 -7.60 -6.37 -3.23
C GLU A 36 -8.76 -7.21 -3.76
N ARG A 37 -9.61 -6.64 -4.63
CA ARG A 37 -10.72 -7.38 -5.27
C ARG A 37 -10.24 -8.57 -6.10
N GLU A 38 -9.09 -8.43 -6.76
CA GLU A 38 -8.50 -9.52 -7.52
C GLU A 38 -7.97 -10.66 -6.64
N LEU A 39 -7.34 -10.32 -5.52
CA LEU A 39 -6.94 -11.31 -4.50
C LEU A 39 -8.14 -12.05 -3.91
N GLU A 40 -9.21 -11.33 -3.57
CA GLU A 40 -10.47 -11.93 -3.10
C GLU A 40 -11.02 -12.90 -4.15
N LEU A 41 -11.11 -12.48 -5.42
CA LEU A 41 -11.60 -13.34 -6.50
C LEU A 41 -10.74 -14.58 -6.72
N MET A 42 -9.41 -14.44 -6.66
CA MET A 42 -8.48 -15.56 -6.75
C MET A 42 -8.64 -16.53 -5.57
N HIS A 43 -8.87 -15.99 -4.37
CA HIS A 43 -9.12 -16.79 -3.17
C HIS A 43 -10.44 -17.56 -3.26
N ASP A 44 -11.53 -16.88 -3.61
CA ASP A 44 -12.85 -17.51 -3.77
C ASP A 44 -12.80 -18.63 -4.81
N LEU A 45 -12.14 -18.39 -5.95
CA LEU A 45 -11.95 -19.39 -6.98
C LEU A 45 -11.11 -20.58 -6.50
N ALA A 46 -10.04 -20.32 -5.75
CA ALA A 46 -9.19 -21.36 -5.18
C ALA A 46 -9.98 -22.23 -4.16
N VAL A 47 -10.72 -21.58 -3.26
CA VAL A 47 -11.58 -22.24 -2.27
C VAL A 47 -12.66 -23.08 -2.96
N GLU A 48 -13.35 -22.53 -3.96
CA GLU A 48 -14.35 -23.28 -4.73
C GLU A 48 -13.75 -24.52 -5.40
N LYS A 49 -12.54 -24.41 -5.98
CA LYS A 49 -11.86 -25.55 -6.60
C LYS A 49 -11.47 -26.63 -5.59
N VAL A 50 -10.88 -26.23 -4.45
CA VAL A 50 -10.53 -27.18 -3.38
C VAL A 50 -11.79 -27.89 -2.89
N LEU A 51 -12.84 -27.14 -2.51
CA LEU A 51 -14.09 -27.71 -2.02
C LEU A 51 -14.73 -28.69 -3.01
N ASN A 52 -14.77 -28.34 -4.30
CA ASN A 52 -15.32 -29.22 -5.32
C ASN A 52 -14.52 -30.53 -5.49
N ILE A 53 -13.19 -30.45 -5.43
CA ILE A 53 -12.33 -31.62 -5.50
C ILE A 53 -12.52 -32.49 -4.25
N GLU A 54 -12.50 -31.89 -3.06
CA GLU A 54 -12.64 -32.61 -1.79
C GLU A 54 -14.00 -33.26 -1.65
N SER A 55 -15.09 -32.56 -1.97
CA SER A 55 -16.45 -33.10 -1.97
C SER A 55 -16.56 -34.31 -2.91
N LEU A 56 -16.01 -34.21 -4.13
CA LEU A 56 -16.05 -35.31 -5.09
C LEU A 56 -15.24 -36.51 -4.59
N ILE A 57 -14.14 -36.28 -3.88
CA ILE A 57 -13.36 -37.35 -3.28
C ILE A 57 -14.18 -37.98 -2.13
N ALA A 58 -14.61 -37.18 -1.17
CA ALA A 58 -15.36 -37.62 0.01
C ALA A 58 -16.63 -38.41 -0.35
N ASP A 59 -17.42 -37.93 -1.31
CA ASP A 59 -18.67 -38.58 -1.73
C ASP A 59 -18.44 -39.96 -2.33
N ALA A 60 -17.42 -40.09 -3.18
CA ALA A 60 -17.10 -41.36 -3.81
C ALA A 60 -16.44 -42.35 -2.84
N ASP A 61 -15.63 -41.87 -1.90
CA ASP A 61 -15.07 -42.72 -0.84
C ASP A 61 -16.17 -43.20 0.10
N GLN A 62 -17.10 -42.30 0.49
CA GLN A 62 -18.26 -42.65 1.32
C GLN A 62 -19.11 -43.72 0.66
N LYS A 63 -19.45 -43.54 -0.62
CA LYS A 63 -20.20 -44.53 -1.40
C LYS A 63 -19.48 -45.88 -1.43
N LEU A 64 -18.18 -45.87 -1.72
CA LEU A 64 -17.38 -47.08 -1.75
C LEU A 64 -17.37 -47.80 -0.40
N LEU A 65 -17.08 -47.09 0.69
CA LEU A 65 -17.01 -47.65 2.05
C LEU A 65 -18.33 -48.33 2.47
N HIS A 66 -19.47 -47.81 2.00
CA HIS A 66 -20.78 -48.43 2.19
C HIS A 66 -21.01 -49.69 1.34
N GLU A 67 -20.52 -49.70 0.10
CA GLU A 67 -20.66 -50.81 -0.84
C GLU A 67 -19.73 -52.00 -0.52
N VAL A 68 -18.64 -51.78 0.23
CA VAL A 68 -17.74 -52.85 0.65
C VAL A 68 -18.49 -53.93 1.45
N PRO A 69 -18.47 -55.21 1.04
CA PRO A 69 -19.08 -56.27 1.81
C PRO A 69 -18.29 -56.51 3.10
N ILE A 70 -18.98 -56.46 4.24
CA ILE A 70 -18.41 -56.69 5.58
C ILE A 70 -18.66 -58.11 6.11
N ASN A 71 -19.26 -58.99 5.29
CA ASN A 71 -19.54 -60.37 5.67
C ASN A 71 -18.38 -61.30 5.24
N PRO A 72 -17.77 -62.08 6.15
CA PRO A 72 -16.52 -62.86 5.95
C PRO A 72 -16.51 -63.96 4.86
N LEU A 73 -17.54 -64.08 4.01
CA LEU A 73 -17.66 -65.11 2.97
C LEU A 73 -17.78 -64.56 1.54
N SER A 74 -17.64 -63.25 1.33
CA SER A 74 -17.91 -62.67 0.02
C SER A 74 -16.72 -62.82 -0.94
N GLU A 75 -16.82 -63.72 -1.94
CA GLU A 75 -16.01 -63.69 -3.19
C GLU A 75 -16.22 -62.38 -4.02
N GLN A 76 -16.96 -61.43 -3.47
CA GLN A 76 -17.43 -60.22 -4.15
C GLN A 76 -16.48 -59.04 -3.98
N LEU A 77 -15.53 -59.10 -3.05
CA LEU A 77 -14.60 -57.99 -2.79
C LEU A 77 -13.65 -57.74 -3.97
N ASP A 78 -13.20 -58.82 -4.62
CA ASP A 78 -12.42 -58.75 -5.88
C ASP A 78 -13.22 -58.12 -7.02
N LYS A 79 -14.53 -58.39 -7.08
CA LYS A 79 -15.42 -57.79 -8.10
C LYS A 79 -15.64 -56.31 -7.82
N LEU A 80 -15.75 -55.92 -6.55
CA LEU A 80 -15.91 -54.53 -6.13
C LEU A 80 -14.68 -53.70 -6.50
N ILE A 81 -13.46 -54.15 -6.17
CA ILE A 81 -12.25 -53.44 -6.60
C ILE A 81 -12.16 -53.35 -8.13
N LYS A 82 -12.58 -54.37 -8.88
CA LYS A 82 -12.58 -54.26 -10.35
C LYS A 82 -13.62 -53.24 -10.85
N ALA A 83 -14.77 -53.13 -10.19
CA ALA A 83 -15.85 -52.22 -10.54
C ALA A 83 -15.57 -50.75 -10.16
N THR A 84 -14.79 -50.51 -9.10
CA THR A 84 -14.51 -49.15 -8.59
C THR A 84 -13.50 -48.37 -9.43
N GLY A 85 -12.91 -48.99 -10.47
CA GLY A 85 -11.97 -48.34 -11.40
C GLY A 85 -10.68 -47.85 -10.73
N ALA A 86 -9.73 -47.28 -11.48
CA ALA A 86 -8.33 -46.98 -11.08
C ALA A 86 -8.08 -46.17 -9.76
N ARG A 87 -9.12 -45.78 -9.02
CA ARG A 87 -9.10 -44.90 -7.86
C ARG A 87 -8.58 -45.50 -6.54
N VAL A 88 -8.65 -46.82 -6.37
CA VAL A 88 -8.30 -47.50 -5.11
C VAL A 88 -7.26 -48.57 -5.34
N THR A 89 -6.25 -48.62 -4.47
CA THR A 89 -5.17 -49.61 -4.58
C THR A 89 -5.45 -50.87 -3.77
N SER A 90 -5.97 -50.72 -2.55
CA SER A 90 -6.28 -51.85 -1.66
C SER A 90 -7.51 -51.58 -0.81
N VAL A 91 -8.20 -52.65 -0.39
CA VAL A 91 -9.31 -52.59 0.57
C VAL A 91 -9.05 -53.61 1.68
N PHE A 92 -9.40 -53.24 2.91
CA PHE A 92 -9.25 -54.03 4.12
C PHE A 92 -10.55 -53.99 4.92
N VAL A 93 -10.94 -55.13 5.47
CA VAL A 93 -12.08 -55.29 6.37
C VAL A 93 -11.57 -55.92 7.66
N LEU A 94 -11.67 -55.16 8.74
CA LEU A 94 -11.20 -55.55 10.07
C LEU A 94 -12.38 -55.84 10.98
N ASP A 95 -12.20 -56.75 11.94
CA ASP A 95 -13.15 -57.00 13.01
C ASP A 95 -13.02 -56.00 14.17
N ASP A 96 -13.78 -56.22 15.24
CA ASP A 96 -13.80 -55.41 16.46
C ASP A 96 -12.46 -55.43 17.22
N LYS A 97 -11.62 -56.43 16.98
CA LYS A 97 -10.26 -56.57 17.53
C LYS A 97 -9.18 -56.05 16.58
N LEU A 98 -9.58 -55.32 15.53
CA LEU A 98 -8.71 -54.80 14.48
C LEU A 98 -7.91 -55.89 13.76
N GLN A 99 -8.44 -57.12 13.71
CA GLN A 99 -7.86 -58.22 12.95
C GLN A 99 -8.54 -58.32 11.59
N LEU A 100 -7.79 -58.74 10.57
CA LEU A 100 -8.33 -58.90 9.23
C LEU A 100 -9.34 -60.06 9.21
N VAL A 101 -10.54 -59.82 8.69
CA VAL A 101 -11.52 -60.92 8.52
C VAL A 101 -11.06 -61.88 7.41
N PRO A 102 -11.48 -63.16 7.41
CA PRO A 102 -11.18 -64.08 6.32
C PRO A 102 -11.60 -63.50 4.97
N ASN A 103 -10.69 -63.49 3.99
CA ASN A 103 -10.87 -62.87 2.67
C ASN A 103 -11.22 -61.35 2.71
N GLY A 104 -10.94 -60.69 3.83
CA GLY A 104 -11.20 -59.27 4.05
C GLY A 104 -10.16 -58.33 3.45
N ASN A 105 -9.27 -58.82 2.58
CA ASN A 105 -8.32 -57.97 1.88
C ASN A 105 -8.29 -58.28 0.39
N VAL A 106 -8.22 -57.22 -0.39
CA VAL A 106 -7.94 -57.27 -1.82
C VAL A 106 -7.00 -56.12 -2.16
N SER A 107 -6.09 -56.35 -3.11
CA SER A 107 -5.21 -55.33 -3.63
C SER A 107 -5.10 -55.45 -5.14
N ARG A 108 -4.88 -54.33 -5.81
CA ARG A 108 -4.50 -54.29 -7.23
C ARG A 108 -3.05 -54.66 -7.48
N ARG A 109 -2.24 -54.65 -6.43
CA ARG A 109 -0.85 -55.06 -6.50
C ARG A 109 -0.76 -56.53 -6.93
N PRO A 110 0.35 -56.93 -7.59
CA PRO A 110 0.64 -58.35 -7.81
C PRO A 110 0.54 -59.12 -6.50
N GLN A 111 0.03 -60.36 -6.55
CA GLN A 111 -0.38 -61.13 -5.37
C GLN A 111 0.67 -61.14 -4.24
N LYS A 112 1.95 -61.38 -4.56
CA LYS A 112 3.03 -61.37 -3.58
C LYS A 112 3.20 -60.00 -2.92
N GLU A 113 3.26 -58.93 -3.70
CA GLU A 113 3.42 -57.56 -3.20
C GLU A 113 2.18 -57.09 -2.42
N GLY A 114 0.99 -57.53 -2.84
CA GLY A 114 -0.26 -57.27 -2.12
C GLY A 114 -0.27 -57.89 -0.72
N LEU A 115 0.22 -59.13 -0.58
CA LEU A 115 0.36 -59.80 0.72
C LEU A 115 1.41 -59.11 1.60
N GLU A 116 2.57 -58.78 1.04
CA GLU A 116 3.61 -58.02 1.75
C GLU A 116 3.08 -56.64 2.23
N PHE A 117 2.30 -55.96 1.39
CA PHE A 117 1.67 -54.69 1.76
C PHE A 117 0.63 -54.87 2.87
N ARG A 118 -0.22 -55.90 2.77
CA ARG A 118 -1.23 -56.20 3.79
C ARG A 118 -0.59 -56.39 5.15
N ASP A 119 0.45 -57.21 5.23
CA ASP A 119 1.13 -57.51 6.49
C ASP A 119 1.80 -56.24 7.06
N TRP A 120 2.41 -55.44 6.20
CA TRP A 120 2.95 -54.13 6.58
C TRP A 120 1.88 -53.15 7.07
N PHE A 121 0.74 -53.05 6.36
CA PHE A 121 -0.38 -52.18 6.71
C PHE A 121 -0.95 -52.52 8.08
N MET A 122 -1.17 -53.82 8.34
CA MET A 122 -1.66 -54.30 9.64
C MET A 122 -0.69 -53.94 10.78
N ALA A 123 0.61 -54.04 10.55
CA ALA A 123 1.62 -53.78 11.57
C ALA A 123 1.93 -52.29 11.80
N HIS A 124 1.90 -51.46 10.73
CA HIS A 124 2.44 -50.09 10.76
C HIS A 124 1.42 -48.98 10.50
N VAL A 125 0.23 -49.30 9.97
CA VAL A 125 -0.79 -48.29 9.65
C VAL A 125 -1.98 -48.40 10.60
N VAL A 126 -2.55 -49.60 10.75
CA VAL A 126 -3.74 -49.84 11.59
C VAL A 126 -3.61 -49.28 13.01
N PRO A 127 -2.48 -49.43 13.73
CA PRO A 127 -2.34 -48.89 15.10
C PRO A 127 -2.45 -47.36 15.19
N HIS A 128 -2.23 -46.64 14.08
CA HIS A 128 -2.25 -45.18 14.02
C HIS A 128 -3.54 -44.61 13.43
N LEU A 129 -4.45 -45.47 12.94
CA LEU A 129 -5.75 -45.04 12.45
C LEU A 129 -6.74 -44.94 13.62
N PRO A 130 -7.56 -43.86 13.70
CA PRO A 130 -8.52 -43.65 14.79
C PRO A 130 -9.80 -44.50 14.63
N LEU A 131 -9.63 -45.78 14.29
CA LEU A 131 -10.74 -46.69 13.93
C LEU A 131 -11.72 -46.88 15.10
N ALA A 132 -11.22 -47.15 16.30
CA ALA A 132 -12.08 -47.43 17.46
C ALA A 132 -12.97 -46.23 17.86
N SER A 133 -12.48 -45.01 17.66
CA SER A 133 -13.23 -43.77 17.92
C SER A 133 -14.09 -43.31 16.74
N GLN A 134 -13.98 -43.97 15.58
CA GLN A 134 -14.70 -43.56 14.37
C GLN A 134 -16.22 -43.73 14.56
N PRO A 135 -17.03 -42.69 14.31
CA PRO A 135 -18.49 -42.81 14.34
C PRO A 135 -19.00 -43.82 13.31
N VAL A 136 -20.11 -44.48 13.65
CA VAL A 136 -20.72 -45.49 12.78
C VAL A 136 -21.25 -44.83 11.51
N ASN A 137 -20.94 -45.42 10.36
CA ASN A 137 -21.35 -44.97 9.02
C ASN A 137 -20.86 -43.56 8.64
N VAL A 138 -19.83 -43.04 9.31
CA VAL A 138 -19.19 -41.78 8.94
C VAL A 138 -17.81 -42.08 8.35
N ARG A 139 -17.50 -41.46 7.20
CA ARG A 139 -16.16 -41.51 6.60
C ARG A 139 -15.16 -40.80 7.52
N GLY A 140 -14.06 -41.48 7.82
CA GLY A 140 -12.84 -40.87 8.28
C GLY A 140 -11.78 -40.98 7.20
N HIS A 141 -10.78 -40.10 7.23
CA HIS A 141 -9.65 -40.16 6.33
C HIS A 141 -8.34 -39.91 7.08
N ARG A 142 -7.23 -40.31 6.47
CA ARG A 142 -5.89 -40.02 6.95
C ARG A 142 -4.93 -39.93 5.78
N HIS A 143 -4.37 -38.74 5.57
CA HIS A 143 -3.19 -38.53 4.74
C HIS A 143 -1.95 -38.39 5.62
N ALA A 144 -0.91 -39.16 5.34
CA ALA A 144 0.39 -39.01 6.00
C ALA A 144 1.51 -39.64 5.17
N GLN A 145 2.75 -39.44 5.62
CA GLN A 145 3.91 -40.17 5.12
C GLN A 145 4.24 -41.36 6.03
N TRP A 146 4.41 -42.54 5.43
CA TRP A 146 4.83 -43.74 6.14
C TRP A 146 6.13 -44.30 5.58
N GLN A 147 7.01 -44.78 6.46
CA GLN A 147 8.26 -45.40 6.05
C GLN A 147 7.99 -46.78 5.45
N ARG A 148 8.41 -46.99 4.20
CA ARG A 148 8.31 -48.27 3.50
C ARG A 148 9.49 -48.45 2.55
N ASN A 149 10.12 -49.61 2.62
CA ASN A 149 11.31 -49.96 1.81
C ASN A 149 12.44 -48.91 1.90
N GLY A 150 12.66 -48.36 3.10
CA GLY A 150 13.72 -47.38 3.35
C GLY A 150 13.42 -45.93 2.96
N ALA A 151 12.22 -45.63 2.42
CA ALA A 151 11.80 -44.28 2.06
C ALA A 151 10.46 -43.92 2.69
N PHE A 152 10.23 -42.63 2.97
CA PHE A 152 8.90 -42.13 3.32
C PHE A 152 8.06 -41.98 2.06
N LYS A 153 6.84 -42.54 2.08
CA LYS A 153 5.90 -42.46 0.97
C LYS A 153 4.55 -41.94 1.46
N PRO A 154 3.89 -41.05 0.70
CA PRO A 154 2.57 -40.57 1.04
C PRO A 154 1.53 -41.68 0.79
N PHE A 155 0.59 -41.82 1.71
CA PHE A 155 -0.61 -42.65 1.52
C PHE A 155 -1.85 -41.88 1.95
N VAL A 156 -2.98 -42.18 1.33
CA VAL A 156 -4.28 -41.69 1.75
C VAL A 156 -5.14 -42.90 2.08
N PHE A 157 -5.63 -42.95 3.30
CA PHE A 157 -6.52 -44.01 3.76
C PHE A 157 -7.87 -43.43 4.14
N SER A 158 -8.93 -43.92 3.51
CA SER A 158 -10.30 -43.63 3.87
C SER A 158 -10.90 -44.81 4.63
N PHE A 159 -11.60 -44.57 5.72
CA PHE A 159 -12.12 -45.64 6.57
C PHE A 159 -13.50 -45.35 7.14
N MET A 160 -14.21 -46.41 7.51
CA MET A 160 -15.55 -46.33 8.07
C MET A 160 -15.79 -47.45 9.07
N ARG A 161 -16.37 -47.09 10.21
CA ARG A 161 -16.89 -48.06 11.17
C ARG A 161 -18.31 -48.46 10.76
N ARG A 162 -18.57 -49.76 10.67
CA ARG A 162 -19.89 -50.33 10.33
C ARG A 162 -20.29 -51.37 11.36
N VAL A 163 -21.59 -51.58 11.51
CA VAL A 163 -22.15 -52.58 12.43
C VAL A 163 -23.07 -53.50 11.64
N ALA A 164 -22.87 -54.81 11.76
CA ALA A 164 -23.71 -55.83 11.16
C ALA A 164 -23.87 -57.02 12.11
N SER A 165 -25.10 -57.50 12.30
CA SER A 165 -25.42 -58.64 13.18
C SER A 165 -24.77 -58.54 14.57
N ASP A 166 -24.83 -57.34 15.17
CA ASP A 166 -24.25 -57.01 16.48
C ASP A 166 -22.71 -57.09 16.56
N ARG A 167 -22.03 -57.14 15.42
CA ARG A 167 -20.56 -57.07 15.32
C ARG A 167 -20.13 -55.77 14.67
N THR A 168 -19.04 -55.20 15.19
CA THR A 168 -18.40 -54.02 14.60
C THR A 168 -17.36 -54.46 13.57
N PHE A 169 -17.35 -53.80 12.43
CA PHE A 169 -16.35 -53.95 11.38
C PHE A 169 -15.77 -52.58 11.02
N TYR A 170 -14.51 -52.58 10.61
CA TYR A 170 -13.86 -51.38 10.07
C TYR A 170 -13.47 -51.66 8.62
N VAL A 171 -14.02 -50.87 7.71
CA VAL A 171 -13.59 -50.88 6.32
C VAL A 171 -12.52 -49.81 6.17
N VAL A 172 -11.38 -50.18 5.59
CA VAL A 172 -10.30 -49.25 5.25
C VAL A 172 -9.97 -49.41 3.77
N VAL A 173 -9.84 -48.29 3.08
CA VAL A 173 -9.55 -48.19 1.65
C VAL A 173 -8.26 -47.39 1.51
N GLU A 174 -7.35 -47.88 0.68
CA GLU A 174 -6.16 -47.16 0.26
C GLU A 174 -6.44 -46.44 -1.07
N ASP A 175 -6.51 -45.12 -1.03
CA ASP A 175 -6.75 -44.29 -2.20
C ASP A 175 -5.48 -44.19 -3.07
N ASP A 176 -5.65 -44.20 -4.39
CA ASP A 176 -4.55 -44.07 -5.35
C ASP A 176 -4.23 -42.59 -5.60
N ILE A 177 -3.18 -42.09 -4.93
CA ILE A 177 -2.69 -40.73 -5.10
C ILE A 177 -2.30 -40.44 -6.56
N ASN A 178 -1.75 -41.42 -7.28
CA ASN A 178 -1.39 -41.21 -8.68
C ASN A 178 -2.63 -41.02 -9.54
N HIS A 179 -3.72 -41.75 -9.26
CA HIS A 179 -5.00 -41.54 -9.93
C HIS A 179 -5.56 -40.14 -9.64
N LEU A 180 -5.48 -39.67 -8.39
CA LEU A 180 -5.88 -38.32 -8.01
C LEU A 180 -5.10 -37.26 -8.80
N VAL A 181 -3.78 -37.38 -8.89
CA VAL A 181 -2.93 -36.41 -9.61
C VAL A 181 -3.06 -36.51 -11.14
N MET A 182 -3.13 -37.72 -11.69
CA MET A 182 -3.08 -37.95 -13.15
C MET A 182 -4.45 -37.95 -13.83
N VAL A 183 -5.54 -38.15 -13.07
CA VAL A 183 -6.89 -38.29 -13.64
C VAL A 183 -7.84 -37.26 -13.06
N LEU A 184 -7.88 -37.10 -11.73
CA LEU A 184 -8.82 -36.19 -11.09
C LEU A 184 -8.43 -34.73 -11.32
N PHE A 185 -7.21 -34.35 -10.93
CA PHE A 185 -6.72 -32.97 -11.06
C PHE A 185 -6.85 -32.40 -12.49
N PRO A 186 -6.48 -33.11 -13.57
CA PRO A 186 -6.72 -32.64 -14.93
C PRO A 186 -8.19 -32.30 -15.23
N GLN A 187 -9.16 -33.01 -14.69
CA GLN A 187 -10.57 -32.70 -14.94
C GLN A 187 -10.98 -31.34 -14.36
N PHE A 188 -10.39 -30.94 -13.24
CA PHE A 188 -10.68 -29.67 -12.57
C PHE A 188 -9.84 -28.50 -13.07
N PHE A 189 -8.60 -28.77 -13.49
CA PHE A 189 -7.63 -27.74 -13.85
C PHE A 189 -7.42 -27.60 -15.37
N ALA A 190 -7.55 -28.67 -16.16
CA ALA A 190 -7.37 -28.61 -17.62
C ALA A 190 -8.55 -27.95 -18.37
N MET A 191 -9.69 -27.78 -17.69
CA MET A 191 -10.87 -27.04 -18.16
C MET A 191 -11.05 -25.69 -17.44
N SER A 192 -9.98 -25.06 -16.94
CA SER A 192 -10.12 -23.69 -16.44
C SER A 192 -10.54 -22.78 -17.60
N THR A 193 -11.81 -22.34 -17.56
CA THR A 193 -12.45 -21.38 -18.46
C THR A 193 -11.76 -20.01 -18.46
N SER A 194 -10.90 -19.74 -17.46
CA SER A 194 -10.10 -18.53 -17.37
C SER A 194 -8.65 -18.81 -17.77
N PRO A 195 -8.21 -18.44 -18.99
CA PRO A 195 -6.80 -18.52 -19.42
C PRO A 195 -5.88 -17.53 -18.67
N ARG A 196 -6.46 -16.75 -17.75
CA ARG A 196 -5.80 -15.72 -16.94
C ARG A 196 -5.10 -16.28 -15.69
N PHE A 197 -5.62 -17.37 -15.11
CA PHE A 197 -5.10 -17.92 -13.86
C PHE A 197 -4.33 -19.22 -14.09
N LEU A 198 -3.20 -19.35 -13.40
CA LEU A 198 -2.38 -20.54 -13.33
C LEU A 198 -2.65 -21.24 -12.00
N TYR A 199 -2.80 -22.56 -12.06
CA TYR A 199 -3.01 -23.40 -10.89
C TYR A 199 -1.79 -24.29 -10.69
N GLN A 200 -1.37 -24.43 -9.44
CA GLN A 200 -0.28 -25.31 -9.03
C GLN A 200 -0.67 -25.98 -7.72
N VAL A 201 -0.51 -27.30 -7.62
CA VAL A 201 -0.64 -28.02 -6.35
C VAL A 201 0.76 -28.36 -5.87
N VAL A 202 1.01 -28.09 -4.60
CA VAL A 202 2.25 -28.45 -3.91
C VAL A 202 1.96 -29.29 -2.67
N ASN A 203 2.92 -30.11 -2.28
CA ASN A 203 2.83 -30.89 -1.04
C ASN A 203 3.25 -30.06 0.19
N GLU A 204 3.22 -30.69 1.37
CA GLU A 204 3.63 -30.10 2.66
C GLU A 204 5.08 -29.60 2.67
N GLN A 205 5.95 -30.19 1.85
CA GLN A 205 7.36 -29.81 1.70
C GLN A 205 7.57 -28.73 0.62
N ASN A 206 6.47 -28.18 0.10
CA ASN A 206 6.46 -27.20 -0.96
C ASN A 206 6.96 -27.71 -2.32
N GLU A 207 6.98 -29.02 -2.51
CA GLU A 207 7.40 -29.66 -3.76
C GLU A 207 6.22 -29.70 -4.75
N PHE A 208 6.55 -29.57 -6.03
CA PHE A 208 5.57 -29.59 -7.10
C PHE A 208 4.87 -30.94 -7.21
N VAL A 209 3.53 -30.94 -7.16
CA VAL A 209 2.69 -32.13 -7.35
C VAL A 209 1.99 -32.08 -8.71
N TYR A 210 1.37 -30.95 -9.05
CA TYR A 210 0.58 -30.80 -10.28
C TYR A 210 0.48 -29.34 -10.74
N GLY A 211 0.19 -29.12 -12.03
CA GLY A 211 -0.19 -27.82 -12.57
C GLY A 211 0.93 -27.11 -13.34
N THR A 212 0.88 -25.79 -13.42
CA THR A 212 1.88 -24.98 -14.13
C THR A 212 2.88 -24.38 -13.15
N PRO A 213 4.20 -24.59 -13.32
CA PRO A 213 5.21 -23.91 -12.52
C PRO A 213 5.11 -22.38 -12.66
N PHE A 214 5.20 -21.67 -11.54
CA PHE A 214 5.19 -20.21 -11.51
C PHE A 214 6.56 -19.65 -11.90
N THR A 215 6.86 -19.59 -13.19
CA THR A 215 8.05 -18.91 -13.72
C THR A 215 7.76 -17.47 -14.12
N ASP A 216 6.56 -17.20 -14.64
CA ASP A 216 6.14 -15.89 -15.18
C ASP A 216 4.78 -15.46 -14.61
N THR A 217 4.75 -15.10 -13.32
CA THR A 217 3.53 -14.67 -12.61
C THR A 217 3.62 -13.21 -12.16
N SER A 218 2.47 -12.56 -11.96
CA SER A 218 2.39 -11.16 -11.49
C SER A 218 2.90 -10.95 -10.05
N GLY A 219 3.38 -12.01 -9.39
CA GLY A 219 3.85 -12.01 -8.01
C GLY A 219 2.74 -12.15 -6.95
N LEU A 220 1.48 -12.10 -7.36
CA LEU A 220 0.33 -12.41 -6.50
C LEU A 220 0.04 -13.90 -6.57
N VAL A 221 0.15 -14.57 -5.41
CA VAL A 221 -0.15 -15.98 -5.25
C VAL A 221 -1.12 -16.12 -4.08
N VAL A 222 -2.24 -16.79 -4.33
CA VAL A 222 -3.18 -17.19 -3.29
C VAL A 222 -2.97 -18.68 -3.02
N GLU A 223 -2.93 -19.04 -1.74
CA GLU A 223 -2.74 -20.40 -1.27
C GLU A 223 -3.97 -20.86 -0.49
N VAL A 224 -4.51 -22.02 -0.85
CA VAL A 224 -5.63 -22.65 -0.16
C VAL A 224 -5.26 -24.11 0.14
N PRO A 225 -5.22 -24.52 1.41
CA PRO A 225 -4.89 -25.89 1.78
C PRO A 225 -6.05 -26.85 1.49
N PHE A 226 -5.71 -28.09 1.14
CA PHE A 226 -6.64 -29.23 1.22
C PHE A 226 -6.72 -29.68 2.68
N ALA A 227 -7.94 -29.86 3.19
CA ALA A 227 -8.21 -30.08 4.61
C ALA A 227 -8.93 -31.41 4.92
N GLU A 228 -9.55 -32.06 3.92
CA GLU A 228 -10.43 -33.22 4.11
C GLU A 228 -9.97 -34.49 3.37
N THR A 229 -8.91 -34.41 2.58
CA THR A 229 -8.49 -35.53 1.71
C THR A 229 -6.98 -35.71 1.71
N VAL A 230 -6.25 -34.80 1.06
CA VAL A 230 -4.79 -34.76 0.99
C VAL A 230 -4.27 -33.67 1.92
N ASP A 231 -4.53 -33.86 3.22
CA ASP A 231 -4.19 -32.90 4.28
C ASP A 231 -2.77 -32.38 4.11
N GLY A 232 -2.59 -31.06 4.17
CA GLY A 232 -1.28 -30.43 4.08
C GLY A 232 -0.77 -30.18 2.65
N TRP A 233 -1.44 -30.69 1.62
CA TRP A 233 -1.24 -30.18 0.26
C TRP A 233 -1.92 -28.82 0.11
N VAL A 234 -1.40 -28.00 -0.80
CA VAL A 234 -1.87 -26.63 -1.01
C VAL A 234 -2.12 -26.39 -2.49
N LEU A 235 -3.32 -25.90 -2.82
CA LEU A 235 -3.61 -25.31 -4.11
C LEU A 235 -3.12 -23.87 -4.10
N ARG A 236 -2.27 -23.56 -5.07
CA ARG A 236 -1.81 -22.22 -5.38
C ARG A 236 -2.46 -21.71 -6.65
N VAL A 237 -2.91 -20.48 -6.61
CA VAL A 237 -3.47 -19.77 -7.76
C VAL A 237 -2.67 -18.49 -7.96
N ALA A 238 -2.17 -18.31 -9.18
CA ALA A 238 -1.43 -17.11 -9.58
C ALA A 238 -2.02 -16.54 -10.86
N GLU A 239 -1.91 -15.23 -11.04
CA GLU A 239 -2.25 -14.60 -12.31
C GLU A 239 -1.08 -14.73 -13.29
N LYS A 240 -1.38 -15.10 -14.53
CA LYS A 240 -0.40 -15.16 -15.62
C LYS A 240 0.11 -13.75 -15.93
N ASP A 241 1.43 -13.55 -15.88
CA ASP A 241 2.01 -12.27 -16.27
C ASP A 241 1.89 -12.09 -17.80
N THR A 242 0.94 -11.25 -18.25
CA THR A 242 0.75 -10.94 -19.66
C THR A 242 1.72 -9.85 -20.18
N GLY A 243 2.87 -9.66 -19.54
CA GLY A 243 3.92 -8.71 -19.97
C GLY A 243 3.87 -7.36 -19.24
N GLY A 244 3.30 -7.35 -18.03
CA GLY A 244 3.07 -6.14 -17.24
C GLY A 244 4.31 -5.58 -16.55
N GLN A 245 5.40 -6.35 -16.42
CA GLN A 245 6.62 -5.89 -15.73
C GLN A 245 7.21 -4.61 -16.36
N SER A 246 7.19 -4.49 -17.69
CA SER A 246 7.64 -3.28 -18.39
C SER A 246 6.70 -2.07 -18.23
N ALA A 247 5.42 -2.32 -17.92
CA ALA A 247 4.44 -1.26 -17.64
C ALA A 247 4.53 -0.79 -16.18
N LEU A 248 4.78 -1.71 -15.23
CA LEU A 248 4.98 -1.39 -13.82
C LEU A 248 6.24 -0.53 -13.59
N GLU A 249 7.37 -0.86 -14.25
CA GLU A 249 8.61 -0.08 -14.13
C GLU A 249 8.47 1.34 -14.71
N ARG A 250 7.82 1.47 -15.88
CA ARG A 250 7.52 2.79 -16.46
C ARG A 250 6.60 3.61 -15.57
N LYS A 251 5.65 2.96 -14.89
CA LYS A 251 4.70 3.61 -14.00
C LYS A 251 5.40 4.15 -12.75
N HIS A 252 6.26 3.37 -12.10
CA HIS A 252 7.04 3.85 -10.94
C HIS A 252 7.95 5.03 -11.27
N LEU A 253 8.54 5.06 -12.48
CA LEU A 253 9.30 6.22 -12.95
C LEU A 253 8.42 7.47 -13.10
N VAL A 254 7.25 7.36 -13.73
CA VAL A 254 6.32 8.49 -13.87
C VAL A 254 5.84 8.97 -12.49
N ASP A 255 5.53 8.05 -11.59
CA ASP A 255 5.05 8.36 -10.24
C ASP A 255 6.11 9.09 -9.41
N SER A 256 7.35 8.60 -9.41
CA SER A 256 8.46 9.27 -8.72
C SER A 256 8.78 10.64 -9.29
N LEU A 257 8.65 10.83 -10.61
CA LEU A 257 8.76 12.14 -11.27
C LEU A 257 7.66 13.12 -10.86
N LEU A 258 6.41 12.67 -10.75
CA LEU A 258 5.28 13.51 -10.32
C LEU A 258 5.43 13.94 -8.85
N ILE A 259 5.77 13.01 -7.96
CA ILE A 259 6.01 13.30 -6.54
C ILE A 259 7.20 14.25 -6.39
N GLY A 260 8.31 13.96 -7.05
CA GLY A 260 9.49 14.82 -7.04
C GLY A 260 9.20 16.22 -7.57
N GLY A 261 8.44 16.32 -8.67
CA GLY A 261 8.00 17.58 -9.24
C GLY A 261 7.12 18.39 -8.28
N ALA A 262 6.15 17.75 -7.62
CA ALA A 262 5.27 18.42 -6.66
C ALA A 262 6.03 18.93 -5.43
N ILE A 263 6.95 18.12 -4.88
CA ILE A 263 7.84 18.55 -3.78
C ILE A 263 8.68 19.75 -4.23
N GLY A 264 9.23 19.70 -5.45
CA GLY A 264 10.00 20.81 -6.02
C GLY A 264 9.21 22.12 -6.08
N VAL A 265 7.97 22.08 -6.55
CA VAL A 265 7.09 23.26 -6.62
C VAL A 265 6.78 23.81 -5.22
N ILE A 266 6.52 22.94 -4.24
CA ILE A 266 6.24 23.35 -2.85
C ILE A 266 7.47 24.06 -2.24
N LEU A 267 8.67 23.49 -2.40
CA LEU A 267 9.91 24.09 -1.91
C LEU A 267 10.18 25.46 -2.54
N LEU A 268 9.98 25.58 -3.85
CA LEU A 268 10.11 26.84 -4.57
C LEU A 268 9.11 27.90 -4.06
N GLY A 269 7.87 27.47 -3.79
CA GLY A 269 6.84 28.32 -3.18
C GLY A 269 7.22 28.82 -1.78
N LEU A 270 7.75 27.95 -0.92
CA LEU A 270 8.21 28.31 0.43
C LEU A 270 9.37 29.31 0.40
N VAL A 271 10.35 29.10 -0.49
CA VAL A 271 11.47 30.03 -0.68
C VAL A 271 10.97 31.39 -1.17
N PHE A 272 10.05 31.40 -2.13
CA PHE A 272 9.45 32.63 -2.64
C PHE A 272 8.69 33.39 -1.54
N LEU A 273 7.87 32.70 -0.74
CA LEU A 273 7.14 33.29 0.38
C LEU A 273 8.08 33.88 1.43
N ALA A 274 9.13 33.15 1.80
CA ALA A 274 10.13 33.63 2.74
C ALA A 274 10.84 34.89 2.23
N PHE A 275 11.18 34.94 0.95
CA PHE A 275 11.77 36.13 0.33
C PHE A 275 10.80 37.32 0.30
N ALA A 276 9.53 37.07 -0.02
CA ALA A 276 8.49 38.10 -0.03
C ALA A 276 8.30 38.73 1.36
N ILE A 277 8.20 37.92 2.41
CA ILE A 277 8.06 38.37 3.80
C ILE A 277 9.29 39.16 4.24
N ARG A 278 10.51 38.69 3.93
CA ARG A 278 11.74 39.43 4.28
C ARG A 278 11.78 40.80 3.62
N ARG A 279 11.39 40.90 2.35
CA ARG A 279 11.37 42.18 1.64
C ARG A 279 10.35 43.15 2.25
N GLU A 280 9.17 42.66 2.60
CA GLU A 280 8.12 43.47 3.23
C GLU A 280 8.54 43.95 4.61
N ARG A 281 9.11 43.07 5.45
CA ARG A 281 9.68 43.46 6.74
C ARG A 281 10.75 44.54 6.61
N ARG A 282 11.66 44.40 5.65
CA ARG A 282 12.71 45.42 5.42
C ARG A 282 12.15 46.78 5.03
N LEU A 283 11.08 46.81 4.21
CA LEU A 283 10.40 48.06 3.86
C LEU A 283 9.71 48.69 5.06
N ASN A 284 9.05 47.88 5.90
CA ASN A 284 8.41 48.37 7.13
C ASN A 284 9.43 48.87 8.16
N GLU A 285 10.59 48.22 8.28
CA GLU A 285 11.70 48.68 9.13
C GLU A 285 12.20 50.06 8.67
N LEU A 286 12.51 50.22 7.38
CA LEU A 286 12.98 51.50 6.83
C LEU A 286 11.94 52.61 7.00
N LYS A 287 10.66 52.29 6.83
CA LYS A 287 9.56 53.24 7.06
C LYS A 287 9.48 53.66 8.53
N SER A 288 9.64 52.71 9.45
CA SER A 288 9.61 52.99 10.89
C SER A 288 10.82 53.83 11.32
N GLU A 289 12.01 53.51 10.80
CA GLU A 289 13.24 54.27 11.04
C GLU A 289 13.11 55.71 10.52
N PHE A 290 12.55 55.90 9.31
CA PHE A 290 12.27 57.22 8.76
C PHE A 290 11.34 58.04 9.66
N ILE A 291 10.20 57.47 10.07
CA ILE A 291 9.23 58.17 10.95
C ILE A 291 9.87 58.54 12.30
N SER A 292 10.67 57.64 12.87
CA SER A 292 11.39 57.89 14.12
C SER A 292 12.37 59.05 13.97
N ASN A 293 13.19 59.03 12.91
CA ASN A 293 14.18 60.07 12.64
C ASN A 293 13.52 61.44 12.41
N VAL A 294 12.47 61.49 11.59
CA VAL A 294 11.69 62.72 11.37
C VAL A 294 11.13 63.26 12.69
N SER A 295 10.55 62.39 13.53
CA SER A 295 9.98 62.81 14.81
C SER A 295 11.04 63.41 15.74
N HIS A 296 12.24 62.81 15.79
CA HIS A 296 13.36 63.33 16.57
C HIS A 296 13.86 64.68 16.06
N GLU A 297 14.05 64.82 14.75
CA GLU A 297 14.51 66.07 14.12
C GLU A 297 13.50 67.22 14.25
N LEU A 298 12.19 66.92 14.34
CA LEU A 298 11.15 67.92 14.60
C LEU A 298 11.08 68.34 16.08
N LYS A 299 11.34 67.42 17.02
CA LYS A 299 11.21 67.68 18.46
C LYS A 299 12.25 68.67 18.98
N THR A 300 13.48 68.61 18.47
CA THR A 300 14.58 69.50 18.89
C THR A 300 14.29 70.98 18.64
N PRO A 301 14.01 71.46 17.41
CA PRO A 301 13.70 72.86 17.15
C PRO A 301 12.44 73.31 17.90
N LEU A 302 11.41 72.45 17.99
CA LEU A 302 10.19 72.74 18.74
C LEU A 302 10.47 72.97 20.24
N SER A 303 11.36 72.16 20.84
CA SER A 303 11.74 72.31 22.25
C SER A 303 12.50 73.61 22.48
N ILE A 304 13.39 74.00 21.55
CA ILE A 304 14.14 75.26 21.62
C ILE A 304 13.19 76.46 21.50
N ILE A 305 12.28 76.44 20.51
CA ILE A 305 11.25 77.47 20.33
C ILE A 305 10.41 77.63 21.61
N SER A 306 9.94 76.51 22.16
CA SER A 306 9.11 76.51 23.37
C SER A 306 9.87 77.07 24.58
N MET A 307 11.12 76.63 24.78
CA MET A 307 11.96 77.05 25.90
C MET A 307 12.24 78.56 25.87
N PHE A 308 12.69 79.11 24.73
CA PHE A 308 12.97 80.54 24.64
C PHE A 308 11.67 81.38 24.64
N GLY A 309 10.58 80.86 24.08
CA GLY A 309 9.27 81.49 24.16
C GLY A 309 8.75 81.61 25.60
N GLU A 310 8.93 80.56 26.40
CA GLU A 310 8.61 80.55 27.83
C GLU A 310 9.48 81.56 28.60
N MET A 311 10.79 81.61 28.34
CA MET A 311 11.68 82.60 28.98
C MET A 311 11.25 84.04 28.68
N LEU A 312 10.82 84.33 27.44
CA LEU A 312 10.30 85.64 27.06
C LEU A 312 8.95 85.94 27.76
N ALA A 313 8.04 84.97 27.79
CA ALA A 313 6.71 85.13 28.37
C ALA A 313 6.75 85.35 29.89
N GLU A 314 7.69 84.71 30.59
CA GLU A 314 7.89 84.87 32.04
C GLU A 314 8.73 86.11 32.41
N GLY A 315 9.18 86.89 31.44
CA GLY A 315 10.03 88.07 31.68
C GLY A 315 11.42 87.73 32.21
N ARG A 316 11.93 86.50 31.95
CA ARG A 316 13.26 86.04 32.36
C ARG A 316 14.38 86.60 31.47
N THR A 317 14.30 87.87 31.11
CA THR A 317 15.28 88.58 30.27
C THR A 317 15.99 89.65 31.10
N LYS A 318 17.33 89.66 31.08
CA LYS A 318 18.15 90.62 31.84
C LYS A 318 18.25 91.99 31.17
N SER A 319 18.01 92.07 29.86
CA SER A 319 18.04 93.32 29.10
C SER A 319 17.19 93.21 27.82
N PRO A 320 16.83 94.35 27.18
CA PRO A 320 16.16 94.36 25.87
C PRO A 320 16.96 93.63 24.79
N GLU A 321 18.29 93.69 24.83
CA GLU A 321 19.19 93.01 23.90
C GLU A 321 19.09 91.48 24.05
N GLN A 322 18.99 90.96 25.28
CA GLN A 322 18.79 89.53 25.52
C GLN A 322 17.41 89.04 25.06
N ALA A 323 16.38 89.88 25.20
CA ALA A 323 15.05 89.57 24.67
C ALA A 323 15.07 89.48 23.13
N HIS A 324 15.84 90.36 22.47
CA HIS A 324 16.04 90.30 21.02
C HIS A 324 16.78 89.04 20.58
N GLU A 325 17.84 88.64 21.29
CA GLU A 325 18.58 87.40 21.04
C GLU A 325 17.66 86.16 21.13
N TYR A 326 16.80 86.09 22.14
CA TYR A 326 15.84 84.98 22.29
C TYR A 326 14.82 84.96 21.15
N ALA A 327 14.29 86.12 20.76
CA ALA A 327 13.38 86.24 19.62
C ALA A 327 14.05 85.79 18.30
N GLU A 328 15.33 86.10 18.12
CA GLU A 328 16.12 85.67 16.96
C GLU A 328 16.32 84.15 16.93
N ILE A 329 16.58 83.52 18.09
CA ILE A 329 16.69 82.06 18.20
C ILE A 329 15.36 81.38 17.83
N ILE A 330 14.24 81.88 18.37
CA ILE A 330 12.89 81.37 18.05
C ILE A 330 12.63 81.48 16.54
N TRP A 331 12.95 82.63 15.94
CA TRP A 331 12.77 82.85 14.51
C TRP A 331 13.60 81.88 13.67
N ARG A 332 14.90 81.73 13.96
CA ARG A 332 15.78 80.77 13.25
C ARG A 332 15.27 79.34 13.33
N GLU A 333 14.92 78.87 14.52
CA GLU A 333 14.43 77.50 14.70
C GLU A 333 13.05 77.29 14.07
N SER A 334 12.19 78.32 14.03
CA SER A 334 10.90 78.26 13.33
C SER A 334 11.08 78.12 11.81
N VAL A 335 12.02 78.88 11.22
CA VAL A 335 12.39 78.77 9.80
C VAL A 335 12.98 77.38 9.51
N ARG A 336 13.86 76.88 10.38
CA ARG A 336 14.44 75.53 10.26
C ARG A 336 13.36 74.44 10.32
N LEU A 337 12.44 74.52 11.27
CA LEU A 337 11.32 73.59 11.42
C LEU A 337 10.43 73.59 10.18
N GLY A 338 10.11 74.78 9.64
CA GLY A 338 9.34 74.92 8.39
C GLY A 338 9.99 74.17 7.22
N ARG A 339 11.30 74.38 6.99
CA ARG A 339 12.05 73.65 5.95
C ARG A 339 12.01 72.13 6.14
N LEU A 340 12.05 71.66 7.39
CA LEU A 340 12.03 70.23 7.70
C LEU A 340 10.65 69.62 7.39
N ILE A 341 9.57 70.34 7.68
CA ILE A 341 8.21 69.95 7.33
C ILE A 341 8.04 69.90 5.80
N ASP A 342 8.53 70.92 5.08
CA ASP A 342 8.44 70.98 3.62
C ASP A 342 9.16 69.79 2.97
N ASN A 343 10.37 69.45 3.44
CA ASN A 343 11.11 68.28 2.97
C ASN A 343 10.35 66.96 3.17
N VAL A 344 9.66 66.79 4.30
CA VAL A 344 8.83 65.60 4.57
C VAL A 344 7.61 65.56 3.66
N LEU A 345 6.95 66.69 3.43
CA LEU A 345 5.80 66.80 2.52
C LEU A 345 6.19 66.50 1.08
N ASP A 346 7.35 66.97 0.63
CA ASP A 346 7.87 66.69 -0.71
C ASP A 346 8.25 65.22 -0.88
N PHE A 347 8.90 64.61 0.12
CA PHE A 347 9.13 63.16 0.14
C PHE A 347 7.82 62.37 0.02
N ALA A 348 6.78 62.75 0.77
CA ALA A 348 5.47 62.09 0.71
C ALA A 348 4.77 62.28 -0.65
N LYS A 349 4.99 63.39 -1.35
CA LYS A 349 4.49 63.58 -2.73
C LYS A 349 5.19 62.64 -3.70
N ILE A 350 6.51 62.48 -3.57
CA ILE A 350 7.32 61.56 -4.38
C ILE A 350 6.90 60.10 -4.15
N GLU A 351 6.70 59.67 -2.89
CA GLU A 351 6.28 58.29 -2.55
C GLU A 351 4.93 57.92 -3.20
N ARG A 352 3.99 58.86 -3.29
CA ARG A 352 2.67 58.64 -3.91
C ARG A 352 2.69 58.62 -5.44
N GLY A 353 3.86 58.77 -6.07
CA GLY A 353 3.99 58.76 -7.53
C GLY A 353 3.24 59.91 -8.22
N LYS A 354 2.92 60.99 -7.50
CA LYS A 354 2.42 62.21 -8.14
C LYS A 354 3.61 62.88 -8.80
N ASN A 355 3.65 62.93 -10.13
CA ASN A 355 4.71 63.58 -10.92
C ASN A 355 4.94 65.01 -10.41
N VAL A 356 6.05 65.23 -9.66
CA VAL A 356 6.50 66.55 -9.22
C VAL A 356 7.46 67.18 -10.24
N TYR A 357 7.83 66.44 -11.29
CA TYR A 357 8.83 66.87 -12.25
C TYR A 357 8.19 67.26 -13.58
N GLU A 358 8.37 68.51 -13.95
CA GLU A 358 8.11 69.03 -15.29
C GLU A 358 9.46 69.10 -16.01
N PHE A 359 9.61 68.28 -17.05
CA PHE A 359 10.85 68.26 -17.84
C PHE A 359 10.75 69.29 -18.96
N THR A 360 11.71 70.20 -19.02
CA THR A 360 11.82 71.25 -20.05
C THR A 360 13.22 71.24 -20.64
N ASP A 361 13.35 71.54 -21.94
CA ASP A 361 14.66 71.76 -22.57
C ASP A 361 15.26 73.05 -22.03
N THR A 362 16.42 72.94 -21.40
CA THR A 362 17.11 74.05 -20.72
C THR A 362 18.62 73.97 -20.92
N ASP A 363 19.29 75.11 -21.07
CA ASP A 363 20.75 75.19 -21.10
C ASP A 363 21.33 74.96 -19.69
N ILE A 364 22.07 73.86 -19.53
CA ILE A 364 22.69 73.48 -18.25
C ILE A 364 23.69 74.55 -17.79
N GLY A 365 24.40 75.22 -18.71
CA GLY A 365 25.36 76.26 -18.37
C GLY A 365 24.71 77.44 -17.66
N GLU A 366 23.57 77.90 -18.18
CA GLU A 366 22.79 79.01 -17.61
C GLU A 366 22.16 78.64 -16.25
N VAL A 367 21.80 77.38 -16.04
CA VAL A 367 21.27 76.89 -14.75
C VAL A 367 22.36 76.87 -13.70
N VAL A 368 23.55 76.39 -14.05
CA VAL A 368 24.69 76.33 -13.13
C VAL A 368 25.16 77.73 -12.76
N GLU A 369 25.25 78.65 -13.72
CA GLU A 369 25.65 80.04 -13.46
C GLU A 369 24.66 80.74 -12.52
N ARG A 370 23.35 80.64 -12.79
CA ARG A 370 22.30 81.15 -11.89
C ARG A 370 22.36 80.56 -10.48
N ALA A 371 22.67 79.27 -10.35
CA ALA A 371 22.79 78.61 -9.05
C ALA A 371 23.99 79.12 -8.25
N CYS A 372 25.10 79.46 -8.92
CA CYS A 372 26.29 80.03 -8.28
C CYS A 372 26.09 81.49 -7.84
N ASP A 373 25.24 82.26 -8.51
CA ASP A 373 24.93 83.64 -8.15
C ASP A 373 23.96 83.77 -6.95
N LEU A 374 23.31 82.66 -6.55
CA LEU A 374 22.31 82.58 -5.48
C LEU A 374 22.86 82.12 -4.13
N ALA A 375 24.16 81.78 -4.04
CA ALA A 375 24.85 81.39 -2.80
C ALA A 375 25.53 82.60 -2.14
#